data_AF-A0A3N2MZS7-F1
#
_entry.id   AF-A0A3N2MZS7-F1
#
_cell.length_a   1.000
_cell.length_b   1.000
_cell.length_c   1.000
_cell.angle_alpha   90.00
_cell.angle_beta   90.00
_cell.angle_gamma   90.00
#
_symmetry.space_group_name_H-M   'P 1'
#
loop_
_entity.id
_entity.type
_entity.pdbx_description
1 polymer ?
#
loop_
_entity_poly.entity_id
_entity_poly.type
_entity_poly.pdbx_seq_one_letter_code
_entity_poly.pdbx_strand_id
1 'polypeptide(L)'
;MNAEANNAMKEIKATYLISSSHTHCGSHRTSDGFKYKYRDMTQIMGPYFSEPLNISYQDMMEIEHFSSRIKEERYECEEDYEWAESYKPDNSQEIEADLGLCAFFEKNFSKKYDIKLIIGNKAECSLDIEKANPLFGSTKEIILSCYTKRQEDIKNIELQIKQLENQIKQLQSSISDLSSHSGIVSYYYNGLYELVKLNPQNFEVDKPLVNSIYPLDIAVAQKDEALISLLVKRKGCKYSGVLRPILSAQIGEIQHCIALFQKETISDKDIADFFQFLVALPSNEFYSFISDDTNNIFRDGELIASVEDCKFLINGLQRFQHERGYRSPLDKDPGIEFINNLLKDKEFDKANKAYYWLRKKCSYYIDDEKILELSFQYGNMKYLYTFSLWELVHKITEPYSYSYYYKCYQPDRFGNTLKLKWNFERYVSPEYIGIELYNKIIDQIENHSSNYIF
;
A
#
# COMPACT_ATOMS: atom_id res chain seq x y z
N MET A 1 -18.03 72.70 75.34
CA MET A 1 -19.15 72.26 74.48
C MET A 1 -18.56 71.42 73.37
N ASN A 2 -18.98 70.16 73.32
CA ASN A 2 -18.51 69.14 72.39
C ASN A 2 -18.80 69.54 70.94
N ALA A 3 -17.83 69.35 70.07
CA ALA A 3 -18.07 69.12 68.64
C ALA A 3 -17.57 67.70 68.36
N GLU A 4 -18.47 66.72 68.50
CA GLU A 4 -18.31 65.39 67.93
C GLU A 4 -18.21 65.57 66.41
N ALA A 5 -17.02 65.36 65.84
CA ALA A 5 -16.91 65.10 64.41
C ALA A 5 -17.47 63.70 64.17
N ASN A 6 -18.74 63.63 63.77
CA ASN A 6 -19.33 62.45 63.14
C ASN A 6 -18.47 62.10 61.92
N ASN A 7 -17.54 61.14 62.06
CA ASN A 7 -16.97 60.46 60.90
C ASN A 7 -18.10 59.57 60.34
N ALA A 8 -18.88 60.14 59.42
CA ALA A 8 -19.90 59.39 58.72
C ALA A 8 -19.23 58.28 57.89
N MET A 9 -19.64 57.04 58.13
CA MET A 9 -19.21 55.86 57.37
C MET A 9 -19.40 56.12 55.86
N LYS A 10 -18.39 55.84 55.04
CA LYS A 10 -18.43 56.13 53.60
C LYS A 10 -19.47 55.22 52.93
N GLU A 11 -20.50 55.79 52.32
CA GLU A 11 -21.48 55.01 51.57
C GLU A 11 -20.99 54.78 50.14
N ILE A 12 -20.90 53.51 49.73
CA ILE A 12 -20.57 53.10 48.36
C ILE A 12 -21.76 52.32 47.81
N LYS A 13 -22.17 52.65 46.59
CA LYS A 13 -23.29 51.98 45.94
C LYS A 13 -22.80 50.70 45.28
N ALA A 14 -23.56 49.63 45.44
CA ALA A 14 -23.29 48.35 44.80
C ALA A 14 -24.58 47.75 44.25
N THR A 15 -24.48 47.02 43.15
CA THR A 15 -25.64 46.33 42.57
C THR A 15 -25.23 45.14 41.71
N TYR A 16 -26.11 44.15 41.62
CA TYR A 16 -26.11 43.16 40.54
C TYR A 16 -27.11 43.56 39.47
N LEU A 17 -26.86 43.11 38.25
CA LEU A 17 -27.79 43.24 37.15
C LEU A 17 -28.33 41.86 36.83
N ILE A 18 -29.65 41.69 36.95
CA ILE A 18 -30.35 40.47 36.60
C ILE A 18 -30.95 40.67 35.21
N SER A 19 -30.52 39.87 34.26
CA SER A 19 -31.11 39.85 32.92
C SER A 19 -31.80 38.52 32.69
N SER A 20 -33.08 38.55 32.34
CA SER A 20 -33.81 37.36 31.91
C SER A 20 -33.94 37.35 30.39
N SER A 21 -33.49 36.28 29.77
CA SER A 21 -33.61 36.03 28.33
C SER A 21 -34.48 34.82 28.10
N HIS A 22 -35.50 34.96 27.24
CA HIS A 22 -36.40 33.89 26.84
C HIS A 22 -35.99 33.44 25.44
N THR A 23 -35.55 32.19 25.31
CA THR A 23 -35.00 31.67 24.04
C THR A 23 -35.85 30.53 23.52
N HIS A 24 -36.38 30.65 22.31
CA HIS A 24 -37.11 29.57 21.65
C HIS A 24 -36.15 28.45 21.26
N CYS A 25 -36.35 27.25 21.81
CA CYS A 25 -35.45 26.11 21.62
C CYS A 25 -36.02 25.03 20.69
N GLY A 26 -37.26 25.20 20.22
CA GLY A 26 -37.90 24.31 19.24
C GLY A 26 -39.40 24.19 19.45
N SER A 27 -40.08 23.52 18.54
CA SER A 27 -41.51 23.20 18.69
C SER A 27 -41.75 21.74 18.32
N HIS A 28 -42.78 21.14 18.91
CA HIS A 28 -43.19 19.78 18.59
C HIS A 28 -44.70 19.66 18.58
N ARG A 29 -45.22 18.75 17.75
CA ARG A 29 -46.65 18.55 17.58
C ARG A 29 -47.15 17.50 18.55
N THR A 30 -48.09 17.88 19.41
CA THR A 30 -48.82 16.98 20.31
C THR A 30 -50.21 16.66 19.74
N SER A 31 -50.96 15.77 20.40
CA SER A 31 -52.33 15.41 19.98
C SER A 31 -53.27 16.61 19.91
N ASP A 32 -53.01 17.66 20.71
CA ASP A 32 -53.92 18.78 20.91
C ASP A 32 -53.43 20.09 20.23
N GLY A 33 -52.31 20.06 19.51
CA GLY A 33 -51.73 21.24 18.85
C GLY A 33 -50.20 21.24 18.79
N PHE A 34 -49.62 22.33 18.26
CA PHE A 34 -48.17 22.58 18.34
C PHE A 34 -47.82 23.18 19.70
N LYS A 35 -46.90 22.53 20.42
CA LYS A 35 -46.31 23.06 21.66
C LYS A 35 -44.92 23.62 21.35
N TYR A 36 -44.66 24.80 21.87
CA TYR A 36 -43.39 25.51 21.69
C TYR A 36 -42.57 25.39 22.99
N LYS A 37 -41.30 25.00 22.85
CA LYS A 37 -40.35 24.91 23.95
C LYS A 37 -39.59 26.21 24.07
N TYR A 38 -39.73 26.83 25.23
CA TYR A 38 -38.96 28.02 25.60
C TYR A 38 -38.00 27.66 26.73
N ARG A 39 -36.83 28.27 26.67
CA ARG A 39 -35.83 28.23 27.73
C ARG A 39 -35.70 29.63 28.30
N ASP A 40 -36.08 29.76 29.56
CA ASP A 40 -35.94 31.00 30.30
C ASP A 40 -34.62 30.93 31.06
N MET A 41 -33.67 31.78 30.66
CA MET A 41 -32.39 31.91 31.34
C MET A 41 -32.39 33.23 32.10
N THR A 42 -32.23 33.14 33.42
CA THR A 42 -31.90 34.30 34.24
C THR A 42 -30.40 34.31 34.50
N GLN A 43 -29.73 35.36 34.02
CA GLN A 43 -28.30 35.59 34.22
C GLN A 43 -28.10 36.72 35.22
N ILE A 44 -27.21 36.51 36.18
CA ILE A 44 -26.80 37.51 37.16
C ILE A 44 -25.40 38.03 36.77
N MET A 45 -25.27 39.33 36.59
CA MET A 45 -24.02 40.04 36.30
C MET A 45 -23.64 40.95 37.47
N GLY A 46 -22.35 41.22 37.65
CA GLY A 46 -21.83 42.01 38.78
C GLY A 46 -21.08 41.17 39.81
N PRO A 47 -20.89 41.66 41.05
CA PRO A 47 -21.36 42.93 41.54
C PRO A 47 -20.64 44.08 40.84
N TYR A 48 -21.36 45.17 40.65
CA TYR A 48 -20.82 46.44 40.18
C TYR A 48 -20.84 47.44 41.32
N PHE A 49 -19.84 48.30 41.35
CA PHE A 49 -19.66 49.31 42.39
C PHE A 49 -19.62 50.71 41.77
N SER A 50 -20.07 51.70 42.52
CA SER A 50 -19.98 53.11 42.09
C SER A 50 -18.56 53.66 42.20
N GLU A 51 -17.76 53.11 43.10
CA GLU A 51 -16.40 53.54 43.38
C GLU A 51 -15.51 52.35 43.78
N PRO A 52 -14.17 52.48 43.69
CA PRO A 52 -13.25 51.44 44.14
C PRO A 52 -13.44 51.09 45.62
N LEU A 53 -13.46 49.79 45.89
CA LEU A 53 -13.46 49.22 47.23
C LEU A 53 -12.00 48.98 47.61
N ASN A 54 -11.37 49.98 48.22
CA ASN A 54 -9.98 49.92 48.69
C ASN A 54 -9.81 48.95 49.88
N ILE A 55 -10.05 47.66 49.64
CA ILE A 55 -9.99 46.56 50.61
C ILE A 55 -8.82 45.61 50.29
N SER A 56 -8.50 44.69 51.19
CA SER A 56 -7.45 43.69 50.94
C SER A 56 -7.80 42.71 49.81
N TYR A 57 -6.78 42.10 49.20
CA TYR A 57 -6.97 41.07 48.17
C TYR A 57 -7.77 39.86 48.71
N GLN A 58 -7.46 39.40 49.93
CA GLN A 58 -8.13 38.26 50.56
C GLN A 58 -9.61 38.54 50.79
N ASP A 59 -9.95 39.75 51.26
CA ASP A 59 -11.36 40.11 51.46
C ASP A 59 -12.09 40.31 50.11
N MET A 60 -11.39 40.79 49.07
CA MET A 60 -11.96 40.87 47.72
C MET A 60 -12.22 39.48 47.13
N MET A 61 -11.36 38.49 47.39
CA MET A 61 -11.62 37.08 47.04
C MET A 61 -12.88 36.55 47.73
N GLU A 62 -13.12 36.91 48.99
CA GLU A 62 -14.34 36.50 49.70
C GLU A 62 -15.60 37.11 49.07
N ILE A 63 -15.53 38.35 48.60
CA ILE A 63 -16.61 38.99 47.82
C ILE A 63 -16.78 38.29 46.46
N GLU A 64 -15.70 37.95 45.74
CA GLU A 64 -15.77 37.20 44.48
C GLU A 64 -16.40 35.81 44.69
N HIS A 65 -16.03 35.10 45.75
CA HIS A 65 -16.60 33.79 46.09
C HIS A 65 -18.07 33.88 46.48
N PHE A 66 -18.46 34.91 47.24
CA PHE A 66 -19.86 35.20 47.51
C PHE A 66 -20.63 35.47 46.22
N SER A 67 -20.08 36.31 45.35
CA SER A 67 -20.67 36.67 44.06
C SER A 67 -20.78 35.48 43.12
N SER A 68 -19.79 34.59 43.11
CA SER A 68 -19.77 33.40 42.26
C SER A 68 -20.87 32.42 42.66
N ARG A 69 -21.09 32.22 43.98
CA ARG A 69 -22.22 31.41 44.47
C ARG A 69 -23.57 31.98 44.04
N ILE A 70 -23.75 33.29 44.12
CA ILE A 70 -24.96 33.96 43.63
C ILE A 70 -25.15 33.72 42.12
N LYS A 71 -24.08 33.82 41.33
CA LYS A 71 -24.13 33.58 39.87
C LYS A 71 -24.37 32.11 39.50
N GLU A 72 -24.05 31.19 40.39
CA GLU A 72 -24.30 29.75 40.23
C GLU A 72 -25.76 29.36 40.54
N GLU A 73 -26.50 30.18 41.29
CA GLU A 73 -27.96 30.06 41.50
C GLU A 73 -28.75 30.43 40.21
N ARG A 74 -28.44 29.75 39.11
CA ARG A 74 -29.15 29.88 37.83
C ARG A 74 -30.52 29.23 37.94
N TYR A 75 -31.56 29.97 37.59
CA TYR A 75 -32.89 29.42 37.34
C TYR A 75 -33.04 29.18 35.83
N GLU A 76 -33.00 27.91 35.42
CA GLU A 76 -33.41 27.46 34.08
C GLU A 76 -34.74 26.73 34.23
N CYS A 77 -35.82 27.30 33.67
CA CYS A 77 -37.10 26.62 33.55
C CYS A 77 -37.36 26.32 32.07
N GLU A 78 -37.78 25.09 31.79
CA GLU A 78 -38.29 24.69 30.48
C GLU A 78 -39.80 24.45 30.62
N GLU A 79 -40.59 25.31 29.99
CA GLU A 79 -42.06 25.22 30.01
C GLU A 79 -42.62 25.09 28.59
N ASP A 80 -43.66 24.26 28.45
CA ASP A 80 -44.42 24.11 27.20
C ASP A 80 -45.57 25.13 27.19
N TYR A 81 -45.49 26.11 26.28
CA TYR A 81 -46.57 27.09 26.09
C TYR A 81 -47.47 26.70 24.90
N GLU A 82 -48.80 26.74 25.09
CA GLU A 82 -49.79 26.34 24.08
C GLU A 82 -50.15 27.48 23.09
N TRP A 83 -49.74 28.72 23.35
CA TRP A 83 -50.13 29.90 22.57
C TRP A 83 -48.97 30.88 22.44
N ALA A 84 -48.23 30.83 21.32
CA ALA A 84 -47.15 31.78 21.07
C ALA A 84 -46.85 32.05 19.59
N GLU A 85 -47.86 32.04 18.69
CA GLU A 85 -47.64 32.37 17.27
C GLU A 85 -47.34 33.87 16.99
N SER A 86 -47.21 34.71 18.03
CA SER A 86 -46.91 36.13 17.88
C SER A 86 -45.89 36.68 18.90
N TYR A 87 -45.15 35.80 19.59
CA TYR A 87 -44.20 36.25 20.62
C TYR A 87 -42.90 36.78 19.99
N LYS A 88 -42.57 38.05 20.26
CA LYS A 88 -41.25 38.62 19.96
C LYS A 88 -40.37 38.46 21.22
N PRO A 89 -39.11 38.05 21.09
CA PRO A 89 -38.20 38.02 22.23
C PRO A 89 -38.04 39.44 22.76
N ASP A 90 -38.68 39.73 23.90
CA ASP A 90 -38.38 40.94 24.65
C ASP A 90 -37.16 40.61 25.52
N ASN A 91 -36.04 41.29 25.25
CA ASN A 91 -34.97 41.33 26.24
C ASN A 91 -35.57 42.04 27.45
N SER A 92 -35.76 41.32 28.56
CA SER A 92 -36.24 41.96 29.78
C SER A 92 -35.31 43.11 30.16
N GLN A 93 -35.89 44.19 30.68
CA GLN A 93 -35.12 45.26 31.30
C GLN A 93 -34.22 44.64 32.38
N GLU A 94 -32.92 44.95 32.35
CA GLU A 94 -32.02 44.52 33.41
C GLU A 94 -32.53 45.06 34.75
N ILE A 95 -32.73 44.16 35.71
CA ILE A 95 -33.25 44.49 37.03
C ILE A 95 -32.06 44.64 37.98
N GLU A 96 -31.99 45.78 38.66
CA GLU A 96 -31.00 45.98 39.72
C GLU A 96 -31.40 45.25 41.01
N ALA A 97 -30.47 44.50 41.57
CA ALA A 97 -30.71 43.72 42.79
C ALA A 97 -29.48 43.69 43.70
N ASP A 98 -29.69 43.71 45.01
CA ASP A 98 -28.61 43.55 46.00
C ASP A 98 -28.16 42.09 46.17
N LEU A 99 -29.12 41.15 46.07
CA LEU A 99 -28.88 39.71 46.28
C LEU A 99 -28.11 39.38 47.57
N GLY A 100 -28.30 40.20 48.62
CA GLY A 100 -27.68 40.01 49.93
C GLY A 100 -26.24 40.51 50.04
N LEU A 101 -25.69 41.18 49.03
CA LEU A 101 -24.33 41.72 49.05
C LEU A 101 -24.15 42.79 50.13
N CYS A 102 -25.09 43.72 50.28
CA CYS A 102 -25.01 44.76 51.31
C CYS A 102 -24.98 44.15 52.70
N ALA A 103 -25.85 43.17 52.99
CA ALA A 103 -25.89 42.48 54.27
C ALA A 103 -24.63 41.64 54.53
N PHE A 104 -24.14 40.93 53.51
CA PHE A 104 -22.89 40.19 53.57
C PHE A 104 -21.71 41.12 53.86
N PHE A 105 -21.63 42.25 53.16
CA PHE A 105 -20.56 43.22 53.34
C PHE A 105 -20.64 43.92 54.70
N GLU A 106 -21.84 44.27 55.16
CA GLU A 106 -22.06 44.88 56.47
C GLU A 106 -21.57 43.98 57.61
N LYS A 107 -21.90 42.70 57.51
CA LYS A 107 -21.52 41.70 58.52
C LYS A 107 -20.00 41.48 58.59
N ASN A 108 -19.32 41.45 57.44
CA ASN A 108 -17.93 40.99 57.37
C ASN A 108 -16.90 42.12 57.23
N PHE A 109 -17.26 43.25 56.61
CA PHE A 109 -16.28 44.25 56.14
C PHE A 109 -16.59 45.69 56.56
N SER A 110 -17.85 46.08 56.79
CA SER A 110 -18.21 47.50 57.01
C SER A 110 -17.47 48.17 58.16
N LYS A 111 -17.34 47.51 59.31
CA LYS A 111 -16.59 48.04 60.47
C LYS A 111 -15.08 48.05 60.26
N LYS A 112 -14.55 47.16 59.41
CA LYS A 112 -13.11 47.02 59.16
C LYS A 112 -12.59 48.14 58.24
N TYR A 113 -13.45 48.61 57.33
CA TYR A 113 -13.08 49.56 56.30
C TYR A 113 -13.80 50.91 56.38
N ASP A 114 -14.68 51.10 57.38
CA ASP A 114 -15.56 52.27 57.50
C ASP A 114 -16.35 52.56 56.21
N ILE A 115 -16.80 51.48 55.55
CA ILE A 115 -17.59 51.52 54.30
C ILE A 115 -18.96 50.89 54.55
N LYS A 116 -20.03 51.56 54.14
CA LYS A 116 -21.37 50.99 54.05
C LYS A 116 -21.70 50.73 52.59
N LEU A 117 -22.06 49.49 52.26
CA LEU A 117 -22.68 49.24 50.96
C LEU A 117 -24.16 49.58 51.02
N ILE A 118 -24.63 50.28 50.00
CA ILE A 118 -26.05 50.56 49.77
C ILE A 118 -26.41 50.15 48.35
N ILE A 119 -27.67 49.80 48.12
CA ILE A 119 -28.12 49.42 46.78
C ILE A 119 -28.05 50.62 45.83
N GLY A 120 -27.38 50.43 44.69
CA GLY A 120 -27.30 51.40 43.60
C GLY A 120 -28.10 51.00 42.37
N ASN A 121 -28.20 51.91 41.41
CA ASN A 121 -28.75 51.60 40.09
C ASN A 121 -27.64 51.41 39.03
N LYS A 122 -28.02 50.93 37.84
CA LYS A 122 -27.08 50.64 36.74
C LYS A 122 -26.28 51.86 36.27
N ALA A 123 -26.86 53.06 36.31
CA ALA A 123 -26.16 54.28 35.89
C ALA A 123 -25.08 54.70 36.90
N GLU A 124 -25.23 54.32 38.16
CA GLU A 124 -24.35 54.70 39.25
C GLU A 124 -23.22 53.69 39.49
N CYS A 125 -23.44 52.41 39.18
CA CYS A 125 -22.51 51.32 39.47
C CYS A 125 -21.87 50.79 38.18
N SER A 126 -20.67 51.27 37.85
CA SER A 126 -19.99 50.94 36.58
C SER A 126 -18.70 50.13 36.74
N LEU A 127 -18.18 49.98 37.96
CA LEU A 127 -16.94 49.27 38.22
C LEU A 127 -17.22 47.81 38.55
N ASP A 128 -16.79 46.89 37.69
CA ASP A 128 -16.77 45.47 38.00
C ASP A 128 -15.82 45.15 39.19
N ILE A 129 -15.98 43.97 39.76
CA ILE A 129 -15.19 43.53 40.93
C ILE A 129 -13.67 43.57 40.71
N GLU A 130 -13.21 43.35 39.47
CA GLU A 130 -11.78 43.34 39.12
C GLU A 130 -11.22 44.76 39.07
N LYS A 131 -12.01 45.75 38.63
CA LYS A 131 -11.68 47.18 38.65
C LYS A 131 -11.89 47.84 40.00
N ALA A 132 -12.76 47.27 40.84
CA ALA A 132 -12.98 47.76 42.20
C ALA A 132 -11.73 47.59 43.10
N ASN A 133 -10.79 46.71 42.72
CA ASN A 133 -9.48 46.56 43.35
C ASN A 133 -8.37 46.20 42.33
N PRO A 134 -7.49 47.16 41.95
CA PRO A 134 -6.45 46.92 40.93
C PRO A 134 -5.46 45.79 41.22
N LEU A 135 -5.18 45.48 42.49
CA LEU A 135 -4.30 44.36 42.87
C LEU A 135 -4.95 43.00 42.63
N PHE A 136 -6.29 42.96 42.64
CA PHE A 136 -7.06 41.75 42.41
C PHE A 136 -7.01 41.31 40.94
N GLY A 137 -7.31 42.22 40.02
CA GLY A 137 -7.26 41.94 38.57
C GLY A 137 -5.86 41.51 38.12
N SER A 138 -4.82 42.24 38.54
CA SER A 138 -3.43 41.94 38.15
C SER A 138 -2.93 40.57 38.66
N THR A 139 -3.30 40.17 39.87
CA THR A 139 -2.91 38.86 40.42
C THR A 139 -3.57 37.71 39.64
N LYS A 140 -4.84 37.86 39.26
CA LYS A 140 -5.60 36.85 38.49
C LYS A 140 -4.99 36.63 37.09
N GLU A 141 -4.59 37.71 36.42
CA GLU A 141 -3.90 37.65 35.12
C GLU A 141 -2.56 36.91 35.20
N ILE A 142 -1.76 37.17 36.25
CA ILE A 142 -0.47 36.49 36.47
C ILE A 142 -0.69 34.99 36.66
N ILE A 143 -1.66 34.58 37.49
CA ILE A 143 -1.97 33.16 37.73
C ILE A 143 -2.38 32.47 36.42
N LEU A 144 -3.25 33.12 35.62
CA LEU A 144 -3.69 32.58 34.34
C LEU A 144 -2.52 32.41 33.37
N SER A 145 -1.63 33.40 33.28
CA SER A 145 -0.44 33.33 32.41
C SER A 145 0.50 32.18 32.80
N CYS A 146 0.71 31.96 34.11
CA CYS A 146 1.52 30.86 34.63
C CYS A 146 0.90 29.50 34.29
N TYR A 147 -0.43 29.39 34.41
CA TYR A 147 -1.15 28.17 34.08
C TYR A 147 -1.05 27.84 32.58
N THR A 148 -1.26 28.83 31.70
CA THR A 148 -1.13 28.67 30.25
C THR A 148 0.27 28.21 29.87
N LYS A 149 1.30 28.88 30.39
CA LYS A 149 2.70 28.50 30.13
C LYS A 149 2.98 27.06 30.56
N ARG A 150 2.48 26.65 31.73
CA ARG A 150 2.65 25.28 32.22
C ARG A 150 1.95 24.25 31.33
N GLN A 151 0.78 24.56 30.77
CA GLN A 151 0.12 23.69 29.81
C GLN A 151 0.91 23.55 28.50
N GLU A 152 1.53 24.63 28.02
CA GLU A 152 2.41 24.59 26.85
C GLU A 152 3.64 23.71 27.11
N ASP A 153 4.28 23.86 28.27
CA ASP A 153 5.42 23.03 28.66
C ASP A 153 5.06 21.54 28.72
N ILE A 154 3.89 21.20 29.27
CA ILE A 154 3.39 19.81 29.31
C ILE A 154 3.22 19.25 27.90
N LYS A 155 2.55 19.99 27.00
CA LYS A 155 2.35 19.56 25.60
C LYS A 155 3.68 19.32 24.87
N ASN A 156 4.67 20.17 25.13
CA ASN A 156 6.00 20.02 24.53
C ASN A 156 6.70 18.74 25.03
N ILE A 157 6.60 18.43 26.32
CA ILE A 157 7.16 17.20 26.90
C ILE A 157 6.46 15.95 26.33
N GLU A 158 5.13 15.95 26.23
CA GLU A 158 4.36 14.85 25.63
C GLU A 158 4.79 14.57 24.18
N LEU A 159 5.05 15.63 23.41
CA LEU A 159 5.52 15.51 22.03
C LEU A 159 6.92 14.88 21.95
N GLN A 160 7.83 15.26 22.85
CA GLN A 160 9.17 14.66 22.95
C GLN A 160 9.10 13.17 23.32
N ILE A 161 8.26 12.80 24.29
CA ILE A 161 8.06 11.40 24.69
C ILE A 161 7.60 10.56 23.49
N LYS A 162 6.61 11.04 22.73
CA LYS A 162 6.10 10.33 21.54
C LYS A 162 7.15 10.14 20.44
N GLN A 163 8.05 11.10 20.28
CA GLN A 163 9.17 10.97 19.33
C GLN A 163 10.15 9.88 19.78
N LEU A 164 10.50 9.85 21.06
CA LEU A 164 11.39 8.83 21.63
C LEU A 164 10.77 7.42 21.54
N GLU A 165 9.48 7.26 21.82
CA GLU A 165 8.78 5.97 21.69
C GLU A 165 8.84 5.42 20.25
N ASN A 166 8.70 6.29 19.24
CA ASN A 166 8.82 5.89 17.84
C ASN A 166 10.24 5.44 17.49
N GLN A 167 11.27 6.14 18.00
CA GLN A 167 12.66 5.73 17.80
C GLN A 167 12.93 4.36 18.44
N ILE A 168 12.41 4.11 19.64
CA ILE A 168 12.55 2.81 20.32
C ILE A 168 11.91 1.69 19.49
N LYS A 169 10.71 1.90 18.94
CA LYS A 169 10.05 0.89 18.07
C LYS A 169 10.86 0.56 16.81
N GLN A 170 11.45 1.58 16.17
CA GLN A 170 12.30 1.38 14.99
C GLN A 170 13.56 0.56 15.33
N LEU A 171 14.20 0.86 16.47
CA LEU A 171 15.36 0.11 16.95
C LEU A 171 14.98 -1.35 17.29
N GLN A 172 13.83 -1.57 17.93
CA GLN A 172 13.34 -2.92 18.22
C GLN A 172 13.10 -3.74 16.95
N SER A 173 12.50 -3.15 15.91
CA SER A 173 12.36 -3.80 14.60
C SER A 173 13.71 -4.18 14.01
N SER A 174 14.67 -3.26 14.04
CA SER A 174 16.02 -3.49 13.51
C SER A 174 16.75 -4.63 14.22
N ILE A 175 16.60 -4.73 15.55
CA ILE A 175 17.17 -5.82 16.35
C ILE A 175 16.49 -7.15 16.01
N SER A 176 15.16 -7.15 15.85
CA SER A 176 14.41 -8.34 15.43
C SER A 176 14.89 -8.84 14.07
N ASP A 177 15.12 -7.94 13.12
CA ASP A 177 15.61 -8.29 11.78
C ASP A 177 17.04 -8.85 11.83
N LEU A 178 17.94 -8.25 12.62
CA LEU A 178 19.32 -8.72 12.79
C LEU A 178 19.41 -10.08 13.50
N SER A 179 18.53 -10.33 14.47
CA SER A 179 18.48 -11.59 15.23
C SER A 179 17.74 -12.70 14.51
N SER A 180 17.02 -12.38 13.44
CA SER A 180 16.41 -13.39 12.57
C SER A 180 17.46 -14.24 11.87
N HIS A 181 17.09 -15.47 11.49
CA HIS A 181 17.98 -16.38 10.76
C HIS A 181 18.49 -15.76 9.45
N SER A 182 17.65 -15.00 8.73
CA SER A 182 18.05 -14.28 7.51
C SER A 182 19.02 -13.13 7.79
N GLY A 183 18.83 -12.39 8.89
CA GLY A 183 19.75 -11.34 9.33
C GLY A 183 21.15 -11.88 9.67
N ILE A 184 21.20 -12.98 10.40
CA ILE A 184 22.44 -13.69 10.75
C ILE A 184 23.15 -14.20 9.49
N VAL A 185 22.42 -14.81 8.56
CA VAL A 185 22.97 -15.30 7.28
C VAL A 185 23.53 -14.14 6.44
N SER A 186 22.83 -12.99 6.39
CA SER A 186 23.32 -11.77 5.73
C SER A 186 24.62 -11.25 6.35
N TYR A 187 24.72 -11.27 7.67
CA TYR A 187 25.96 -10.90 8.37
C TYR A 187 27.13 -11.81 8.00
N TYR A 188 26.91 -13.14 7.95
CA TYR A 188 27.94 -14.08 7.47
C TYR A 188 28.35 -13.81 6.03
N TYR A 189 27.41 -13.52 5.13
CA TYR A 189 27.73 -13.17 3.74
C TYR A 189 28.65 -11.95 3.66
N ASN A 190 28.35 -10.88 4.40
CA ASN A 190 29.17 -9.67 4.40
C ASN A 190 30.56 -9.90 5.00
N GLY A 191 30.64 -10.62 6.13
CA GLY A 191 31.92 -10.90 6.79
C GLY A 191 32.83 -11.83 6.00
N LEU A 192 32.26 -12.86 5.35
CA LEU A 192 33.01 -13.81 4.54
C LEU A 192 33.37 -13.24 3.15
N TYR A 193 32.61 -12.28 2.64
CA TYR A 193 32.84 -11.69 1.31
C TYR A 193 34.23 -11.08 1.17
N GLU A 194 34.66 -10.23 2.10
CA GLU A 194 35.99 -9.61 2.03
C GLU A 194 37.11 -10.66 2.05
N LEU A 195 36.92 -11.74 2.83
CA LEU A 195 37.89 -12.84 2.88
C LEU A 195 37.97 -13.59 1.54
N VAL A 196 36.83 -13.98 0.97
CA VAL A 196 36.76 -14.69 -0.32
C VAL A 196 37.24 -13.81 -1.47
N LYS A 197 36.93 -12.51 -1.44
CA LYS A 197 37.32 -11.56 -2.47
C LYS A 197 38.83 -11.28 -2.49
N LEU A 198 39.44 -11.09 -1.32
CA LEU A 198 40.87 -10.78 -1.22
C LEU A 198 41.75 -12.01 -1.45
N ASN A 199 41.29 -13.20 -1.07
CA ASN A 199 42.09 -14.42 -1.13
C ASN A 199 41.32 -15.61 -1.74
N PRO A 200 40.71 -15.46 -2.94
CA PRO A 200 39.86 -16.50 -3.51
C PRO A 200 40.59 -17.84 -3.62
N GLN A 201 41.87 -17.82 -4.01
CA GLN A 201 42.75 -18.98 -4.14
C GLN A 201 42.86 -19.85 -2.89
N ASN A 202 42.64 -19.29 -1.71
CA ASN A 202 42.77 -20.02 -0.43
C ASN A 202 41.51 -20.80 -0.05
N PHE A 203 40.44 -20.69 -0.83
CA PHE A 203 39.18 -21.40 -0.60
C PHE A 203 38.99 -22.51 -1.62
N GLU A 204 38.52 -23.65 -1.12
CA GLU A 204 37.96 -24.73 -1.94
C GLU A 204 36.56 -24.32 -2.38
N VAL A 205 36.35 -24.18 -3.69
CA VAL A 205 35.14 -23.57 -4.27
C VAL A 205 33.86 -24.38 -4.06
N ASP A 206 33.98 -25.69 -3.85
CA ASP A 206 32.85 -26.62 -3.66
C ASP A 206 32.73 -27.19 -2.26
N LYS A 207 33.47 -26.62 -1.29
CA LYS A 207 33.25 -26.90 0.12
C LYS A 207 32.49 -25.75 0.77
N PRO A 208 31.47 -26.06 1.58
CA PRO A 208 30.78 -25.02 2.32
C PRO A 208 31.72 -24.42 3.38
N LEU A 209 31.68 -23.11 3.52
CA LEU A 209 32.43 -22.36 4.52
C LEU A 209 31.76 -22.46 5.90
N VAL A 210 30.44 -22.28 5.95
CA VAL A 210 29.60 -22.38 7.17
C VAL A 210 28.19 -22.79 6.78
N ASN A 211 27.56 -23.76 7.46
CA ASN A 211 26.13 -24.10 7.31
C ASN A 211 25.64 -24.19 5.85
N SER A 212 26.39 -24.90 5.00
CA SER A 212 26.10 -25.04 3.56
C SER A 212 26.30 -23.78 2.71
N ILE A 213 26.84 -22.68 3.23
CA ILE A 213 27.20 -21.48 2.46
C ILE A 213 28.48 -21.75 1.66
N TYR A 214 28.38 -21.79 0.34
CA TYR A 214 29.52 -21.94 -0.57
C TYR A 214 30.14 -20.59 -0.94
N PRO A 215 31.40 -20.55 -1.39
CA PRO A 215 32.02 -19.33 -1.93
C PRO A 215 31.18 -18.66 -3.02
N LEU A 216 30.50 -19.44 -3.87
CA LEU A 216 29.59 -18.91 -4.89
C LEU A 216 28.39 -18.20 -4.26
N ASP A 217 27.80 -18.70 -3.18
CA ASP A 217 26.67 -18.04 -2.50
C ASP A 217 27.04 -16.62 -2.04
N ILE A 218 28.28 -16.44 -1.56
CA ILE A 218 28.77 -15.14 -1.11
C ILE A 218 28.91 -14.16 -2.28
N ALA A 219 29.57 -14.59 -3.36
CA ALA A 219 29.75 -13.74 -4.54
C ALA A 219 28.39 -13.33 -5.15
N VAL A 220 27.46 -14.29 -5.16
CA VAL A 220 26.09 -14.13 -5.64
C VAL A 220 25.26 -13.19 -4.76
N ALA A 221 25.37 -13.30 -3.43
CA ALA A 221 24.67 -12.40 -2.49
C ALA A 221 25.12 -10.95 -2.66
N GLN A 222 26.41 -10.74 -2.95
CA GLN A 222 27.01 -9.41 -3.15
C GLN A 222 26.91 -8.90 -4.59
N LYS A 223 26.38 -9.70 -5.53
CA LYS A 223 26.29 -9.37 -6.95
C LYS A 223 27.65 -9.02 -7.57
N ASP A 224 28.74 -9.66 -7.11
CA ASP A 224 30.09 -9.46 -7.64
C ASP A 224 30.34 -10.42 -8.82
N GLU A 225 29.96 -9.98 -10.03
CA GLU A 225 30.08 -10.78 -11.26
C GLU A 225 31.52 -11.17 -11.59
N ALA A 226 32.51 -10.36 -11.17
CA ALA A 226 33.92 -10.67 -11.38
C ALA A 226 34.35 -11.84 -10.48
N LEU A 227 33.92 -11.83 -9.22
CA LEU A 227 34.16 -12.92 -8.29
C LEU A 227 33.40 -14.19 -8.70
N ILE A 228 32.14 -14.09 -9.14
CA ILE A 228 31.38 -15.23 -9.68
C ILE A 228 32.17 -15.85 -10.85
N SER A 229 32.56 -15.05 -11.83
CA SER A 229 33.32 -15.52 -12.99
C SER A 229 34.65 -16.19 -12.60
N LEU A 230 35.33 -15.66 -11.58
CA LEU A 230 36.58 -16.23 -11.06
C LEU A 230 36.34 -17.59 -10.38
N LEU A 231 35.31 -17.70 -9.55
CA LEU A 231 34.97 -18.94 -8.83
C LEU A 231 34.52 -20.03 -9.81
N VAL A 232 33.72 -19.68 -10.82
CA VAL A 232 33.34 -20.61 -11.90
C VAL A 232 34.56 -21.09 -12.68
N LYS A 233 35.49 -20.19 -13.05
CA LYS A 233 36.77 -20.58 -13.70
C LYS A 233 37.62 -21.53 -12.86
N ARG A 234 37.46 -21.47 -11.53
CA ARG A 234 38.12 -22.40 -10.59
C ARG A 234 37.34 -23.69 -10.37
N LYS A 235 36.39 -24.00 -11.26
CA LYS A 235 35.50 -25.18 -11.22
C LYS A 235 34.52 -25.20 -10.06
N GLY A 236 34.10 -24.04 -9.55
CA GLY A 236 33.01 -23.98 -8.59
C GLY A 236 31.71 -24.47 -9.23
N CYS A 237 31.17 -25.56 -8.71
CA CYS A 237 29.94 -26.22 -9.14
C CYS A 237 28.81 -26.21 -8.11
N LYS A 238 29.01 -25.71 -6.88
CA LYS A 238 27.96 -25.72 -5.84
C LYS A 238 27.61 -24.36 -5.26
N TYR A 239 26.34 -24.20 -4.95
CA TYR A 239 25.77 -23.10 -4.15
C TYR A 239 24.52 -23.61 -3.42
N SER A 240 24.01 -22.87 -2.42
CA SER A 240 22.92 -23.28 -1.52
C SER A 240 21.64 -22.46 -1.64
N GLY A 241 21.68 -21.36 -2.39
CA GLY A 241 20.52 -20.50 -2.62
C GLY A 241 19.41 -21.10 -3.49
N VAL A 242 18.40 -20.29 -3.78
CA VAL A 242 17.35 -20.63 -4.76
C VAL A 242 17.96 -20.76 -6.16
N LEU A 243 17.40 -21.63 -6.99
CA LEU A 243 17.82 -21.83 -8.39
C LEU A 243 18.06 -20.49 -9.09
N ARG A 244 19.26 -20.36 -9.66
CA ARG A 244 19.67 -19.32 -10.59
C ARG A 244 19.94 -19.96 -11.95
N PRO A 245 18.96 -19.97 -12.88
CA PRO A 245 19.01 -20.82 -14.06
C PRO A 245 20.30 -20.70 -14.88
N ILE A 246 20.73 -19.46 -15.15
CA ILE A 246 21.93 -19.18 -15.95
C ILE A 246 23.20 -19.65 -15.21
N LEU A 247 23.32 -19.36 -13.90
CA LEU A 247 24.47 -19.77 -13.10
C LEU A 247 24.53 -21.30 -12.97
N SER A 248 23.41 -21.94 -12.65
CA SER A 248 23.31 -23.40 -12.59
C SER A 248 23.73 -24.04 -13.91
N ALA A 249 23.29 -23.50 -15.05
CA ALA A 249 23.71 -23.99 -16.36
C ALA A 249 25.21 -23.78 -16.59
N GLN A 250 25.75 -22.61 -16.24
CA GLN A 250 27.18 -22.29 -16.36
C GLN A 250 28.09 -23.22 -15.54
N ILE A 251 27.62 -23.69 -14.38
CA ILE A 251 28.43 -24.54 -13.49
C ILE A 251 28.05 -26.03 -13.55
N GLY A 252 26.98 -26.39 -14.26
CA GLY A 252 26.54 -27.78 -14.40
C GLY A 252 25.83 -28.31 -13.16
N GLU A 253 25.21 -27.42 -12.36
CA GLU A 253 24.54 -27.79 -11.12
C GLU A 253 23.05 -28.07 -11.37
N ILE A 254 22.74 -29.34 -11.64
CA ILE A 254 21.38 -29.77 -11.98
C ILE A 254 20.50 -30.05 -10.76
N GLN A 255 21.06 -30.20 -9.56
CA GLN A 255 20.28 -30.59 -8.37
C GLN A 255 19.24 -29.52 -8.00
N HIS A 256 19.53 -28.25 -8.27
CA HIS A 256 18.55 -27.18 -8.09
C HIS A 256 17.34 -27.33 -9.02
N CYS A 257 17.54 -27.82 -10.25
CA CYS A 257 16.45 -28.13 -11.17
C CYS A 257 15.65 -29.35 -10.70
N ILE A 258 16.33 -30.40 -10.23
CA ILE A 258 15.68 -31.59 -9.64
C ILE A 258 14.80 -31.19 -8.45
N ALA A 259 15.30 -30.32 -7.58
CA ALA A 259 14.56 -29.82 -6.42
C ALA A 259 13.25 -29.09 -6.80
N LEU A 260 13.18 -28.43 -7.97
CA LEU A 260 11.93 -27.83 -8.46
C LEU A 260 10.82 -28.87 -8.64
N PHE A 261 11.17 -30.03 -9.18
CA PHE A 261 10.22 -31.09 -9.53
C PHE A 261 9.93 -32.07 -8.38
N GLN A 262 10.68 -31.99 -7.28
CA GLN A 262 10.40 -32.72 -6.04
C GLN A 262 9.25 -32.11 -5.22
N LYS A 263 8.84 -30.87 -5.51
CA LYS A 263 7.71 -30.20 -4.85
C LYS A 263 6.40 -30.95 -5.09
N GLU A 264 5.47 -30.86 -4.14
CA GLU A 264 4.11 -31.42 -4.29
C GLU A 264 3.35 -30.81 -5.47
N THR A 265 3.51 -29.51 -5.69
CA THR A 265 2.91 -28.78 -6.82
C THR A 265 3.99 -28.02 -7.57
N ILE A 266 3.94 -28.07 -8.91
CA ILE A 266 4.89 -27.38 -9.79
C ILE A 266 4.22 -26.11 -10.33
N SER A 267 4.85 -24.96 -10.15
CA SER A 267 4.31 -23.68 -10.64
C SER A 267 4.81 -23.32 -12.04
N ASP A 268 4.09 -22.43 -12.73
CA ASP A 268 4.50 -21.87 -14.03
C ASP A 268 5.90 -21.23 -13.97
N LYS A 269 6.24 -20.62 -12.82
CA LYS A 269 7.56 -20.05 -12.58
C LYS A 269 8.64 -21.13 -12.53
N ASP A 270 8.39 -22.24 -11.85
CA ASP A 270 9.36 -23.35 -11.78
C ASP A 270 9.67 -23.90 -13.18
N ILE A 271 8.65 -24.02 -14.03
CA ILE A 271 8.83 -24.45 -15.42
C ILE A 271 9.61 -23.41 -16.24
N ALA A 272 9.28 -22.13 -16.08
CA ALA A 272 10.00 -21.05 -16.75
C ALA A 272 11.49 -21.02 -16.34
N ASP A 273 11.78 -21.16 -15.04
CA ASP A 273 13.14 -21.21 -14.51
C ASP A 273 13.91 -22.43 -15.06
N PHE A 274 13.24 -23.59 -15.18
CA PHE A 274 13.83 -24.78 -15.81
C PHE A 274 14.14 -24.58 -17.30
N PHE A 275 13.24 -23.96 -18.07
CA PHE A 275 13.50 -23.66 -19.47
C PHE A 275 14.62 -22.65 -19.65
N GLN A 276 14.73 -21.63 -18.79
CA GLN A 276 15.87 -20.72 -18.79
C GLN A 276 17.19 -21.45 -18.53
N PHE A 277 17.19 -22.45 -17.65
CA PHE A 277 18.36 -23.29 -17.40
C PHE A 277 18.74 -24.06 -18.67
N LEU A 278 17.78 -24.70 -19.34
CA LEU A 278 18.04 -25.43 -20.59
C LEU A 278 18.63 -24.52 -21.67
N VAL A 279 18.05 -23.34 -21.91
CA VAL A 279 18.58 -22.38 -22.91
C VAL A 279 20.02 -21.98 -22.60
N ALA A 280 20.35 -21.82 -21.31
CA ALA A 280 21.67 -21.40 -20.86
C ALA A 280 22.74 -22.51 -20.91
N LEU A 281 22.36 -23.77 -21.19
CA LEU A 281 23.33 -24.87 -21.34
C LEU A 281 24.20 -24.67 -22.60
N PRO A 282 25.46 -25.14 -22.56
CA PRO A 282 26.26 -25.34 -23.76
C PRO A 282 25.50 -26.15 -24.82
N SER A 283 25.67 -25.80 -26.10
CA SER A 283 24.82 -26.35 -27.18
C SER A 283 24.88 -27.89 -27.28
N ASN A 284 26.05 -28.49 -27.06
CA ASN A 284 26.22 -29.94 -27.01
C ASN A 284 25.41 -30.57 -25.86
N GLU A 285 25.41 -29.95 -24.69
CA GLU A 285 24.68 -30.42 -23.51
C GLU A 285 23.17 -30.24 -23.69
N PHE A 286 22.74 -29.08 -24.20
CA PHE A 286 21.35 -28.84 -24.56
C PHE A 286 20.83 -29.92 -25.50
N TYR A 287 21.52 -30.18 -26.62
CA TYR A 287 21.09 -31.21 -27.57
C TYR A 287 21.14 -32.63 -27.00
N SER A 288 22.04 -32.91 -26.06
CA SER A 288 22.08 -34.19 -25.35
C SER A 288 20.94 -34.33 -24.35
N PHE A 289 20.47 -33.22 -23.77
CA PHE A 289 19.32 -33.20 -22.88
C PHE A 289 18.02 -33.47 -23.65
N ILE A 290 17.84 -32.80 -24.79
CA ILE A 290 16.61 -32.88 -25.59
C ILE A 290 16.66 -33.94 -26.71
N SER A 291 17.62 -34.86 -26.68
CA SER A 291 17.69 -35.93 -27.68
C SER A 291 16.57 -36.96 -27.52
N ASP A 292 16.27 -37.67 -28.61
CA ASP A 292 15.30 -38.77 -28.59
C ASP A 292 15.75 -39.92 -27.67
N ASP A 293 17.06 -40.13 -27.56
CA ASP A 293 17.67 -41.06 -26.62
C ASP A 293 18.05 -40.32 -25.33
N THR A 294 17.59 -40.81 -24.18
CA THR A 294 18.00 -40.24 -22.89
C THR A 294 19.41 -40.72 -22.56
N ASN A 295 20.36 -39.78 -22.49
CA ASN A 295 21.76 -40.07 -22.26
C ASN A 295 22.30 -39.32 -21.03
N ASN A 296 23.42 -39.80 -20.51
CA ASN A 296 24.21 -39.08 -19.53
C ASN A 296 24.75 -37.79 -20.16
N ILE A 297 24.72 -36.69 -19.40
CA ILE A 297 25.24 -35.40 -19.82
C ILE A 297 26.54 -35.17 -19.09
N PHE A 298 27.58 -34.88 -19.86
CA PHE A 298 28.93 -34.67 -19.34
C PHE A 298 29.45 -33.27 -19.68
N ARG A 299 30.23 -32.71 -18.77
CA ARG A 299 31.04 -31.51 -19.01
C ARG A 299 32.45 -31.77 -18.54
N ASP A 300 33.41 -31.54 -19.42
CA ASP A 300 34.83 -31.71 -19.14
C ASP A 300 35.18 -33.10 -18.53
N GLY A 301 34.41 -34.13 -18.88
CA GLY A 301 34.58 -35.51 -18.39
C GLY A 301 33.83 -35.82 -17.09
N GLU A 302 33.19 -34.84 -16.46
CA GLU A 302 32.38 -35.01 -15.24
C GLU A 302 30.90 -35.18 -15.59
N LEU A 303 30.21 -36.06 -14.86
CA LEU A 303 28.79 -36.32 -15.03
C LEU A 303 27.98 -35.17 -14.41
N ILE A 304 27.31 -34.38 -15.25
CA ILE A 304 26.39 -33.31 -14.83
C ILE A 304 25.03 -33.90 -14.47
N ALA A 305 24.51 -34.75 -15.35
CA ALA A 305 23.19 -35.35 -15.22
C ALA A 305 23.24 -36.81 -15.65
N SER A 306 22.78 -37.70 -14.78
CA SER A 306 22.56 -39.09 -15.15
C SER A 306 21.33 -39.25 -16.05
N VAL A 307 21.22 -40.40 -16.72
CA VAL A 307 20.00 -40.80 -17.42
C VAL A 307 18.80 -40.75 -16.49
N GLU A 308 18.96 -41.16 -15.23
CA GLU A 308 17.93 -41.12 -14.20
C GLU A 308 17.48 -39.68 -13.89
N ASP A 309 18.42 -38.74 -13.76
CA ASP A 309 18.13 -37.32 -13.53
C ASP A 309 17.35 -36.73 -14.71
N CYS A 310 17.79 -37.00 -15.94
CA CYS A 310 17.11 -36.55 -17.15
C CYS A 310 15.68 -37.10 -17.23
N LYS A 311 15.48 -38.39 -16.93
CA LYS A 311 14.15 -39.00 -16.86
C LYS A 311 13.28 -38.36 -15.78
N PHE A 312 13.85 -38.08 -14.61
CA PHE A 312 13.13 -37.43 -13.52
C PHE A 312 12.59 -36.06 -13.93
N LEU A 313 13.43 -35.24 -14.57
CA LEU A 313 13.05 -33.91 -15.06
C LEU A 313 11.98 -33.98 -16.16
N ILE A 314 12.11 -34.92 -17.12
CA ILE A 314 11.09 -35.14 -18.16
C ILE A 314 9.75 -35.56 -17.54
N ASN A 315 9.77 -36.48 -16.58
CA ASN A 315 8.56 -36.91 -15.87
C ASN A 315 7.94 -35.77 -15.07
N GLY A 316 8.77 -34.87 -14.52
CA GLY A 316 8.33 -33.65 -13.87
C GLY A 316 7.55 -32.72 -14.81
N LEU A 317 8.03 -32.53 -16.04
CA LEU A 317 7.31 -31.77 -17.07
C LEU A 317 5.97 -32.42 -17.46
N GLN A 318 5.96 -33.75 -17.61
CA GLN A 318 4.72 -34.50 -17.88
C GLN A 318 3.70 -34.32 -16.74
N ARG A 319 4.16 -34.41 -15.49
CA ARG A 319 3.33 -34.22 -14.30
C ARG A 319 2.74 -32.82 -14.26
N PHE A 320 3.59 -31.80 -14.46
CA PHE A 320 3.13 -30.41 -14.56
C PHE A 320 2.03 -30.26 -15.62
N GLN A 321 2.22 -30.84 -16.81
CA GLN A 321 1.22 -30.75 -17.88
C GLN A 321 -0.09 -31.43 -17.49
N HIS A 322 -0.02 -32.59 -16.85
CA HIS A 322 -1.20 -33.30 -16.36
C HIS A 322 -1.94 -32.51 -15.28
N GLU A 323 -1.22 -31.90 -14.34
CA GLU A 323 -1.78 -31.05 -13.28
C GLU A 323 -2.38 -29.75 -13.84
N ARG A 324 -1.75 -29.16 -14.87
CA ARG A 324 -2.16 -27.90 -15.49
C ARG A 324 -3.52 -28.00 -16.19
N GLY A 325 -3.86 -29.17 -16.73
CA GLY A 325 -5.16 -29.43 -17.38
C GLY A 325 -5.40 -28.61 -18.66
N TYR A 326 -6.67 -28.49 -19.07
CA TYR A 326 -7.06 -27.62 -20.18
C TYR A 326 -7.18 -26.17 -19.71
N ARG A 327 -6.42 -25.26 -20.32
CA ARG A 327 -6.41 -23.82 -20.02
C ARG A 327 -6.80 -22.98 -21.21
N SER A 328 -7.22 -21.74 -20.95
CA SER A 328 -7.68 -20.81 -21.98
C SER A 328 -6.56 -20.52 -22.98
N PRO A 329 -6.85 -20.30 -24.27
CA PRO A 329 -5.86 -19.82 -25.25
C PRO A 329 -5.18 -18.49 -24.88
N LEU A 330 -5.71 -17.77 -23.87
CA LEU A 330 -5.15 -16.52 -23.35
C LEU A 330 -4.10 -16.73 -22.26
N ASP A 331 -3.97 -17.94 -21.72
CA ASP A 331 -3.00 -18.23 -20.66
C ASP A 331 -1.59 -18.32 -21.24
N LYS A 332 -0.63 -17.65 -20.59
CA LYS A 332 0.78 -17.74 -20.99
C LYS A 332 1.30 -19.14 -20.68
N ASP A 333 1.65 -19.87 -21.73
CA ASP A 333 2.24 -21.20 -21.60
C ASP A 333 3.78 -21.11 -21.59
N PRO A 334 4.46 -21.55 -20.51
CA PRO A 334 5.92 -21.52 -20.42
C PRO A 334 6.63 -22.28 -21.55
N GLY A 335 6.05 -23.37 -22.06
CA GLY A 335 6.61 -24.16 -23.16
C GLY A 335 6.53 -23.44 -24.51
N ILE A 336 5.41 -22.75 -24.76
CA ILE A 336 5.28 -21.88 -25.95
C ILE A 336 6.23 -20.68 -25.84
N GLU A 337 6.35 -20.07 -24.66
CA GLU A 337 7.26 -18.95 -24.42
C GLU A 337 8.73 -19.35 -24.62
N PHE A 338 9.11 -20.54 -24.16
CA PHE A 338 10.43 -21.12 -24.40
C PHE A 338 10.74 -21.27 -25.90
N ILE A 339 9.83 -21.85 -26.70
CA ILE A 339 10.03 -21.97 -28.15
C ILE A 339 10.05 -20.59 -28.82
N ASN A 340 9.13 -19.69 -28.45
CA ASN A 340 9.06 -18.33 -28.97
C ASN A 340 10.39 -17.57 -28.77
N ASN A 341 11.00 -17.68 -27.58
CA ASN A 341 12.28 -17.05 -27.29
C ASN A 341 13.40 -17.60 -28.19
N LEU A 342 13.49 -18.93 -28.37
CA LEU A 342 14.46 -19.53 -29.28
C LEU A 342 14.27 -19.07 -30.74
N LEU A 343 13.02 -18.96 -31.20
CA LEU A 343 12.71 -18.47 -32.55
C LEU A 343 13.08 -16.99 -32.72
N LYS A 344 12.79 -16.17 -31.71
CA LYS A 344 13.13 -14.74 -31.68
C LYS A 344 14.64 -14.51 -31.78
N ASP A 345 15.41 -15.35 -31.10
CA ASP A 345 16.89 -15.33 -31.14
C ASP A 345 17.46 -16.00 -32.40
N LYS A 346 16.60 -16.44 -33.33
CA LYS A 346 16.94 -17.14 -34.58
C LYS A 346 17.68 -18.47 -34.38
N GLU A 347 17.54 -19.09 -33.22
CA GLU A 347 18.06 -20.43 -32.93
C GLU A 347 17.12 -21.53 -33.49
N PHE A 348 16.83 -21.48 -34.78
CA PHE A 348 15.78 -22.30 -35.43
C PHE A 348 15.94 -23.81 -35.23
N ASP A 349 17.17 -24.34 -35.28
CA ASP A 349 17.40 -25.77 -35.06
C ASP A 349 17.10 -26.19 -33.62
N LYS A 350 17.44 -25.35 -32.64
CA LYS A 350 17.12 -25.59 -31.23
C LYS A 350 15.62 -25.50 -31.01
N ALA A 351 14.96 -24.47 -31.55
CA ALA A 351 13.52 -24.30 -31.45
C ALA A 351 12.76 -25.52 -32.01
N ASN A 352 13.14 -26.00 -33.19
CA ASN A 352 12.49 -27.14 -33.84
C ASN A 352 12.68 -28.42 -33.01
N LYS A 353 13.89 -28.71 -32.55
CA LYS A 353 14.12 -29.88 -31.69
C LYS A 353 13.40 -29.77 -30.35
N ALA A 354 13.41 -28.60 -29.72
CA ALA A 354 12.69 -28.34 -28.48
C ALA A 354 11.19 -28.58 -28.62
N TYR A 355 10.59 -28.10 -29.72
CA TYR A 355 9.18 -28.36 -30.03
C TYR A 355 8.87 -29.87 -30.14
N TYR A 356 9.66 -30.62 -30.91
CA TYR A 356 9.44 -32.07 -31.05
C TYR A 356 9.68 -32.82 -29.74
N TRP A 357 10.69 -32.43 -28.97
CA TRP A 357 10.99 -33.03 -27.67
C TRP A 357 9.85 -32.78 -26.68
N LEU A 358 9.36 -31.55 -26.55
CA LEU A 358 8.22 -31.21 -25.70
C LEU A 358 6.97 -32.02 -26.08
N ARG A 359 6.65 -32.06 -27.38
CA ARG A 359 5.47 -32.77 -27.89
C ARG A 359 5.57 -34.29 -27.70
N LYS A 360 6.70 -34.90 -28.03
CA LYS A 360 6.86 -36.37 -28.07
C LYS A 360 7.29 -36.98 -26.74
N LYS A 361 8.21 -36.34 -26.02
CA LYS A 361 8.83 -36.89 -24.81
C LYS A 361 8.21 -36.34 -23.55
N CYS A 362 7.92 -35.04 -23.50
CA CYS A 362 7.32 -34.42 -22.31
C CYS A 362 5.80 -34.47 -22.32
N SER A 363 5.17 -35.01 -23.38
CA SER A 363 3.71 -35.03 -23.57
C SER A 363 3.07 -33.65 -23.39
N TYR A 364 3.84 -32.60 -23.71
CA TYR A 364 3.45 -31.22 -23.52
C TYR A 364 2.47 -30.86 -24.63
N TYR A 365 1.27 -30.40 -24.28
CA TYR A 365 0.31 -29.96 -25.28
C TYR A 365 0.73 -28.61 -25.82
N ILE A 366 1.06 -28.57 -27.11
CA ILE A 366 1.44 -27.35 -27.82
C ILE A 366 0.55 -27.25 -29.04
N ASP A 367 -0.09 -26.11 -29.21
CA ASP A 367 -0.89 -25.83 -30.39
C ASP A 367 0.02 -25.72 -31.63
N ASP A 368 -0.13 -26.67 -32.54
CA ASP A 368 0.61 -26.74 -33.80
C ASP A 368 0.39 -25.48 -34.65
N GLU A 369 -0.80 -24.88 -34.60
CA GLU A 369 -1.09 -23.64 -35.31
C GLU A 369 -0.31 -22.47 -34.71
N LYS A 370 -0.14 -22.44 -33.38
CA LYS A 370 0.64 -21.40 -32.73
C LYS A 370 2.13 -21.47 -33.07
N ILE A 371 2.69 -22.68 -33.11
CA ILE A 371 4.10 -22.87 -33.52
C ILE A 371 4.29 -22.52 -35.00
N LEU A 372 3.29 -22.82 -35.84
CA LEU A 372 3.29 -22.40 -37.23
C LEU A 372 3.28 -20.87 -37.35
N GLU A 373 2.38 -20.19 -36.64
CA GLU A 373 2.30 -18.71 -36.59
C GLU A 373 3.64 -18.09 -36.19
N LEU A 374 4.25 -18.55 -35.10
CA LEU A 374 5.56 -18.08 -34.65
C LEU A 374 6.65 -18.34 -35.70
N SER A 375 6.59 -19.47 -36.41
CA SER A 375 7.55 -19.82 -37.45
C SER A 375 7.44 -18.88 -38.65
N PHE A 376 6.24 -18.46 -39.05
CA PHE A 376 6.05 -17.39 -40.04
C PHE A 376 6.59 -16.06 -39.49
N GLN A 377 6.21 -15.69 -38.27
CA GLN A 377 6.60 -14.41 -37.65
C GLN A 377 8.11 -14.19 -37.57
N TYR A 378 8.90 -15.25 -37.32
CA TYR A 378 10.36 -15.14 -37.21
C TYR A 378 11.13 -15.68 -38.41
N GLY A 379 10.44 -16.12 -39.47
CA GLY A 379 11.07 -16.63 -40.69
C GLY A 379 11.81 -17.95 -40.51
N ASN A 380 11.27 -18.87 -39.71
CA ASN A 380 11.83 -20.21 -39.50
C ASN A 380 11.57 -21.12 -40.71
N MET A 381 12.24 -20.85 -41.81
CA MET A 381 12.08 -21.57 -43.07
C MET A 381 12.32 -23.08 -42.92
N LYS A 382 13.23 -23.48 -42.02
CA LYS A 382 13.53 -24.89 -41.74
C LYS A 382 12.30 -25.65 -41.28
N TYR A 383 11.47 -25.05 -40.41
CA TYR A 383 10.22 -25.66 -39.96
C TYR A 383 9.14 -25.58 -41.04
N LEU A 384 8.99 -24.42 -41.69
CA LEU A 384 7.97 -24.24 -42.73
C LEU A 384 8.12 -25.23 -43.89
N TYR A 385 9.37 -25.54 -44.29
CA TYR A 385 9.65 -26.52 -45.34
C TYR A 385 9.46 -27.98 -44.92
N THR A 386 9.10 -28.26 -43.65
CA THR A 386 8.67 -29.61 -43.26
C THR A 386 7.26 -29.95 -43.74
N PHE A 387 6.47 -28.93 -44.11
CA PHE A 387 5.13 -29.10 -44.66
C PHE A 387 5.18 -29.09 -46.19
N SER A 388 4.33 -29.88 -46.82
CA SER A 388 4.04 -29.68 -48.24
C SER A 388 3.36 -28.32 -48.45
N LEU A 389 3.48 -27.75 -49.65
CA LEU A 389 2.81 -26.48 -49.97
C LEU A 389 1.29 -26.57 -49.76
N TRP A 390 0.69 -27.72 -50.09
CA TRP A 390 -0.73 -27.95 -49.88
C TRP A 390 -1.09 -27.93 -48.39
N GLU A 391 -0.38 -28.65 -47.53
CA GLU A 391 -0.64 -28.64 -46.08
C GLU A 391 -0.43 -27.27 -45.46
N LEU A 392 0.60 -26.56 -45.89
CA LEU A 392 0.92 -25.23 -45.40
C LEU A 392 -0.21 -24.26 -45.71
N VAL A 393 -0.64 -24.19 -46.98
CA VAL A 393 -1.75 -23.34 -47.42
C VAL A 393 -3.04 -23.71 -46.68
N HIS A 394 -3.36 -25.00 -46.59
CA HIS A 394 -4.57 -25.47 -45.90
C HIS A 394 -4.59 -25.07 -44.41
N LYS A 395 -3.44 -25.06 -43.72
CA LYS A 395 -3.35 -24.71 -42.29
C LYS A 395 -3.46 -23.21 -42.02
N ILE A 396 -2.93 -22.38 -42.92
CA ILE A 396 -2.86 -20.91 -42.74
C ILE A 396 -4.02 -20.14 -43.38
N THR A 397 -4.90 -20.84 -44.10
CA THR A 397 -6.07 -20.26 -44.76
C THR A 397 -7.37 -20.82 -44.20
N GLU A 398 -8.46 -20.09 -44.44
CA GLU A 398 -9.81 -20.56 -44.21
C GLU A 398 -10.74 -20.06 -45.34
N PRO A 399 -11.87 -20.73 -45.60
CA PRO A 399 -12.81 -20.27 -46.61
C PRO A 399 -13.63 -19.08 -46.07
N TYR A 400 -13.96 -18.16 -46.97
CA TYR A 400 -14.69 -16.92 -46.69
C TYR A 400 -15.83 -16.75 -47.69
N SER A 401 -16.92 -16.16 -47.21
CA SER A 401 -18.06 -15.69 -48.00
C SER A 401 -18.16 -14.17 -47.92
N TYR A 402 -18.56 -13.53 -49.02
CA TYR A 402 -18.84 -12.09 -48.98
C TYR A 402 -20.18 -11.84 -48.27
N SER A 403 -20.13 -11.20 -47.11
CA SER A 403 -21.32 -10.77 -46.39
C SER A 403 -21.84 -9.48 -46.98
N TYR A 404 -22.96 -9.54 -47.70
CA TYR A 404 -23.65 -8.35 -48.22
C TYR A 404 -24.15 -7.42 -47.10
N TYR A 405 -24.43 -7.97 -45.92
CA TYR A 405 -24.88 -7.20 -44.75
C TYR A 405 -23.76 -6.33 -44.18
N TYR A 406 -22.58 -6.91 -43.93
CA TYR A 406 -21.43 -6.19 -43.38
C TYR A 406 -20.53 -5.55 -44.45
N LYS A 407 -20.80 -5.82 -45.74
CA LYS A 407 -20.00 -5.40 -46.90
C LYS A 407 -18.52 -5.78 -46.76
N CYS A 408 -18.26 -6.97 -46.24
CA CYS A 408 -16.93 -7.51 -46.06
C CYS A 408 -16.94 -9.04 -46.19
N TYR A 409 -15.77 -9.63 -46.43
CA TYR A 409 -15.60 -11.08 -46.38
C TYR A 409 -15.58 -11.55 -44.93
N GLN A 410 -16.34 -12.59 -44.61
CA GLN A 410 -16.36 -13.23 -43.30
C GLN A 410 -15.98 -14.71 -43.40
N PRO A 411 -15.30 -15.28 -42.39
CA PRO A 411 -15.01 -16.71 -42.35
C PRO A 411 -16.32 -17.50 -42.46
N ASP A 412 -16.36 -18.41 -43.42
CA ASP A 412 -17.52 -19.26 -43.69
C ASP A 412 -17.01 -20.61 -44.16
N ARG A 413 -17.41 -21.68 -43.47
CA ARG A 413 -17.00 -23.05 -43.80
C ARG A 413 -17.37 -23.44 -45.24
N PHE A 414 -18.42 -22.84 -45.81
CA PHE A 414 -18.87 -23.08 -47.19
C PHE A 414 -18.50 -21.92 -48.14
N GLY A 415 -17.59 -21.05 -47.70
CA GLY A 415 -17.12 -19.92 -48.46
C GLY A 415 -16.41 -20.32 -49.74
N ASN A 416 -16.70 -19.62 -50.83
CA ASN A 416 -16.12 -19.88 -52.14
C ASN A 416 -14.81 -19.10 -52.40
N THR A 417 -14.33 -18.35 -51.42
CA THR A 417 -13.09 -17.57 -51.51
C THR A 417 -12.14 -18.03 -50.42
N LEU A 418 -10.92 -18.42 -50.76
CA LEU A 418 -9.90 -18.77 -49.78
C LEU A 418 -9.16 -17.50 -49.34
N LYS A 419 -8.97 -17.31 -48.03
CA LYS A 419 -8.13 -16.21 -47.51
C LYS A 419 -7.24 -16.69 -46.38
N LEU A 420 -6.16 -15.96 -46.14
CA LEU A 420 -5.32 -16.15 -44.97
C LEU A 420 -6.15 -15.93 -43.70
N LYS A 421 -5.94 -16.78 -42.70
CA LYS A 421 -6.47 -16.52 -41.36
C LYS A 421 -5.81 -15.27 -40.79
N TRP A 422 -6.57 -14.51 -40.02
CA TRP A 422 -6.16 -13.21 -39.48
C TRP A 422 -4.80 -13.21 -38.73
N ASN A 423 -4.48 -14.29 -38.02
CA ASN A 423 -3.23 -14.45 -37.27
C ASN A 423 -2.00 -14.66 -38.18
N PHE A 424 -2.20 -15.09 -39.43
CA PHE A 424 -1.13 -15.27 -40.42
C PHE A 424 -1.01 -14.12 -41.42
N GLU A 425 -2.07 -13.34 -41.66
CA GLU A 425 -2.10 -12.25 -42.64
C GLU A 425 -0.89 -11.31 -42.55
N ARG A 426 -0.47 -10.97 -41.33
CA ARG A 426 0.67 -10.07 -41.09
C ARG A 426 2.03 -10.69 -41.46
N TYR A 427 2.15 -12.01 -41.35
CA TYR A 427 3.44 -12.71 -41.39
C TYR A 427 3.68 -13.46 -42.72
N VAL A 428 2.64 -13.69 -43.51
CA VAL A 428 2.78 -14.22 -44.87
C VAL A 428 3.15 -13.07 -45.80
N SER A 429 4.41 -12.63 -45.74
CA SER A 429 4.94 -11.57 -46.59
C SER A 429 6.37 -11.89 -47.06
N PRO A 430 6.84 -11.29 -48.17
CA PRO A 430 8.22 -11.49 -48.64
C PRO A 430 9.29 -11.17 -47.58
N GLU A 431 8.99 -10.26 -46.64
CA GLU A 431 9.91 -9.81 -45.59
C GLU A 431 10.19 -10.90 -44.56
N TYR A 432 9.18 -11.71 -44.24
CA TYR A 432 9.24 -12.72 -43.19
C TYR A 432 9.62 -14.11 -43.72
N ILE A 433 9.08 -14.50 -44.88
CA ILE A 433 9.24 -15.87 -45.42
C ILE A 433 9.96 -15.92 -46.77
N GLY A 434 10.46 -14.78 -47.25
CA GLY A 434 11.11 -14.67 -48.55
C GLY A 434 10.11 -14.68 -49.72
N ILE A 435 10.54 -14.09 -50.83
CA ILE A 435 9.69 -13.89 -52.01
C ILE A 435 9.26 -15.21 -52.67
N GLU A 436 10.11 -16.24 -52.62
CA GLU A 436 9.82 -17.51 -53.29
C GLU A 436 8.67 -18.27 -52.62
N LEU A 437 8.70 -18.45 -51.29
CA LEU A 437 7.62 -19.13 -50.58
C LEU A 437 6.35 -18.29 -50.58
N TYR A 438 6.48 -16.96 -50.42
CA TYR A 438 5.35 -16.03 -50.53
C TYR A 438 4.62 -16.19 -51.86
N ASN A 439 5.32 -16.11 -52.99
CA ASN A 439 4.70 -16.22 -54.32
C ASN A 439 4.00 -17.58 -54.50
N LYS A 440 4.61 -18.67 -54.01
CA LYS A 440 3.98 -20.00 -54.05
C LYS A 440 2.68 -20.05 -53.24
N ILE A 441 2.65 -19.45 -52.05
CA ILE A 441 1.45 -19.42 -51.20
C ILE A 441 0.34 -18.57 -51.85
N ILE A 442 0.68 -17.36 -52.32
CA ILE A 442 -0.30 -16.46 -52.93
C ILE A 442 -0.87 -17.04 -54.22
N ASP A 443 -0.04 -17.66 -55.06
CA ASP A 443 -0.50 -18.35 -56.25
C ASP A 443 -1.52 -19.45 -55.92
N GLN A 444 -1.30 -20.22 -54.84
CA GLN A 444 -2.29 -21.20 -54.41
C GLN A 444 -3.61 -20.58 -53.94
N ILE A 445 -3.56 -19.43 -53.28
CA ILE A 445 -4.75 -18.72 -52.79
C ILE A 445 -5.53 -18.07 -53.96
N GLU A 446 -4.84 -17.43 -54.89
CA GLU A 446 -5.46 -16.65 -55.96
C GLU A 446 -5.88 -17.51 -57.15
N ASN A 447 -5.05 -18.47 -57.56
CA ASN A 447 -5.23 -19.22 -58.80
C ASN A 447 -5.67 -20.67 -58.58
N HIS A 448 -5.52 -21.20 -57.37
CA HIS A 448 -5.78 -22.62 -57.07
C HIS A 448 -6.65 -22.85 -55.80
N SER A 449 -7.41 -21.83 -55.37
CA SER A 449 -8.26 -21.89 -54.17
C SER A 449 -9.26 -23.05 -54.17
N SER A 450 -9.73 -23.49 -55.35
CA SER A 450 -10.61 -24.65 -55.50
C SER A 450 -10.04 -25.96 -54.96
N ASN A 451 -8.72 -26.07 -54.80
CA ASN A 451 -8.07 -27.27 -54.24
C ASN A 451 -8.22 -27.39 -52.71
N TYR A 452 -8.74 -26.35 -52.06
CA TYR A 452 -8.79 -26.23 -50.60
C TYR A 452 -10.20 -26.00 -50.06
N ILE A 453 -11.15 -25.66 -50.93
CA ILE A 453 -12.55 -25.38 -50.62
C ILE A 453 -13.35 -26.65 -50.96
N PHE A 454 -13.97 -27.28 -49.96
CA PHE A 454 -14.78 -28.48 -50.09
C PHE A 454 -16.26 -28.20 -49.81
#